data_AF-A0A699YE60-F1
#
_entry.id   AF-A0A699YE60-F1
#
_cell.length_a   1.000
_cell.length_b   1.000
_cell.length_c   1.000
_cell.angle_alpha   90.00
_cell.angle_beta   90.00
_cell.angle_gamma   90.00
#
_symmetry.space_group_name_H-M   'P 1'
#
loop_
_entity.id
_entity.type
_entity.pdbx_description
1 polymer ?
#
loop_
_entity_poly.entity_id
_entity_poly.type
_entity_poly.pdbx_seq_one_letter_code
_entity_poly.pdbx_strand_id
1 'polypeptide(L)' 'MDVLALLREETSRMQGYRMQITPEQGCLLGLLVELTGARRAIEVGVFTGYSSISIAQWLCRELEVAS' A
#
# COMPACT_ATOMS: atom_id res chain seq x y z
N MET A 1 5.03 -15.59 4.09
CA MET A 1 3.60 -15.22 4.24
C MET A 1 3.43 -13.83 3.67
N ASP A 2 2.37 -13.60 2.89
CA ASP A 2 2.05 -12.27 2.35
C ASP A 2 1.42 -11.40 3.45
N VAL A 3 2.14 -10.35 3.88
CA VAL A 3 1.70 -9.44 4.95
C VAL A 3 0.39 -8.71 4.60
N LEU A 4 0.18 -8.40 3.32
CA LEU A 4 -1.04 -7.74 2.86
C LEU A 4 -2.22 -8.72 2.96
N ALA A 5 -2.03 -10.00 2.60
CA ALA A 5 -3.07 -11.00 2.77
C ALA A 5 -3.50 -11.18 4.23
N LEU A 6 -2.53 -11.26 5.15
CA LEU A 6 -2.79 -11.33 6.59
C LEU A 6 -3.57 -10.10 7.09
N LEU A 7 -3.13 -8.91 6.69
CA LEU A 7 -3.79 -7.67 7.13
C LEU A 7 -5.23 -7.58 6.62
N ARG A 8 -5.53 -8.04 5.40
CA ARG A 8 -6.91 -8.07 4.90
C ARG A 8 -7.77 -9.02 5.71
N GLU A 9 -7.25 -10.19 6.06
CA GLU A 9 -7.97 -11.16 6.88
C GLU A 9 -8.28 -10.58 8.26
N GLU A 10 -7.31 -9.98 8.93
CA GLU A 10 -7.53 -9.36 10.24
C GLU A 10 -8.50 -8.18 10.16
N THR A 11 -8.35 -7.32 9.15
CA THR A 11 -9.26 -6.18 8.94
C THR A 11 -10.68 -6.62 8.64
N SER A 12 -10.89 -7.76 7.96
CA SER A 12 -12.22 -8.29 7.65
C SER A 12 -13.08 -8.59 8.88
N ARG A 13 -12.44 -8.80 10.04
CA ARG A 13 -13.09 -9.10 11.32
C ARG A 13 -13.42 -7.84 12.14
N MET A 14 -13.03 -6.65 11.67
CA MET A 14 -13.21 -5.37 12.38
C MET A 14 -14.49 -4.64 11.95
N GLN A 15 -15.05 -3.84 12.87
CA GLN A 15 -16.08 -2.87 12.48
C GLN A 15 -15.51 -1.86 11.48
N GLY A 16 -16.28 -1.53 10.44
CA GLY A 16 -15.82 -0.64 9.39
C GLY A 16 -14.84 -1.26 8.40
N TYR A 17 -14.68 -2.59 8.36
CA TYR A 17 -13.78 -3.30 7.43
C TYR A 17 -13.88 -2.85 5.95
N ARG A 18 -15.06 -2.37 5.53
CA ARG A 18 -15.31 -1.83 4.19
C ARG A 18 -14.56 -0.54 3.86
N MET A 19 -13.94 0.11 4.85
CA MET A 19 -13.05 1.26 4.62
C MET A 19 -11.72 0.85 4.01
N GLN A 20 -11.34 -0.43 4.11
CA GLN A 20 -10.11 -0.93 3.51
C GLN A 20 -10.24 -0.98 1.98
N ILE A 21 -9.21 -0.47 1.28
CA ILE A 21 -9.11 -0.55 -0.17
C ILE A 21 -8.93 -2.00 -0.65
N THR A 22 -9.23 -2.25 -1.93
CA THR A 22 -9.01 -3.58 -2.52
C THR A 22 -7.53 -3.84 -2.83
N PRO A 23 -7.12 -5.10 -3.04
CA PRO A 23 -5.75 -5.42 -3.48
C PRO A 23 -5.35 -4.70 -4.77
N GLU A 24 -6.25 -4.59 -5.74
CA GLU A 24 -6.01 -3.94 -7.03
C GLU A 24 -5.75 -2.44 -6.86
N GLN A 25 -6.46 -1.78 -5.93
CA GLN A 25 -6.20 -0.39 -5.58
C GLN A 25 -4.83 -0.22 -4.91
N GLY A 26 -4.41 -1.16 -4.05
CA GLY A 26 -3.07 -1.14 -3.46
C GLY A 26 -1.96 -1.29 -4.51
N CYS A 27 -2.16 -2.19 -5.48
CA CYS A 27 -1.26 -2.34 -6.63
C CYS A 27 -1.17 -1.05 -7.46
N LEU A 28 -2.31 -0.42 -7.76
CA LEU A 28 -2.36 0.86 -8.46
C LEU A 28 -1.59 1.96 -7.73
N LEU A 29 -1.73 2.07 -6.40
CA LEU A 29 -0.97 3.05 -5.61
C LEU A 29 0.54 2.81 -5.72
N GLY A 30 0.97 1.54 -5.72
CA GLY A 30 2.37 1.17 -5.94
C GLY A 30 2.89 1.57 -7.32
N LEU A 31 2.12 1.29 -8.37
CA LEU A 31 2.44 1.71 -9.73
C LEU A 31 2.55 3.23 -9.85
N LEU A 32 1.67 3.99 -9.18
CA LEU A 32 1.75 5.45 -9.17
C LEU A 32 3.02 5.95 -8.48
N VAL A 33 3.46 5.32 -7.38
CA VAL A 33 4.75 5.63 -6.74
C VAL A 33 5.91 5.44 -7.71
N GLU A 34 5.94 4.32 -8.43
CA GLU A 34 6.97 4.03 -9.43
C GLU A 34 6.95 5.03 -10.60
N LEU A 35 5.79 5.22 -11.24
CA LEU A 35 5.65 6.10 -12.41
C LEU A 35 5.95 7.57 -12.11
N THR A 36 5.69 8.02 -10.88
CA THR A 36 5.98 9.41 -10.46
C THR A 36 7.40 9.58 -9.92
N GLY A 37 8.14 8.50 -9.70
CA GLY A 37 9.45 8.54 -9.05
C GLY A 37 9.39 9.07 -7.62
N ALA A 38 8.26 8.89 -6.93
CA ALA A 38 8.06 9.44 -5.60
C ALA A 38 9.07 8.89 -4.59
N ARG A 39 9.64 9.78 -3.76
CA ARG A 39 10.53 9.41 -2.65
C ARG A 39 9.90 9.57 -1.28
N ARG A 40 8.76 10.27 -1.23
CA ARG A 40 8.00 10.59 -0.02
C ARG A 40 6.53 10.63 -0.40
N ALA A 41 5.67 10.14 0.48
CA ALA A 41 4.23 10.21 0.33
C ALA A 41 3.62 10.70 1.65
N ILE A 42 2.51 11.44 1.54
CA ILE A 42 1.66 11.81 2.67
C ILE A 42 0.33 11.09 2.47
N GLU A 43 -0.12 10.40 3.50
CA GLU A 43 -1.42 9.72 3.51
C GLU A 43 -2.31 10.33 4.60
N VAL A 44 -3.52 10.72 4.21
CA VAL A 44 -4.53 11.27 5.13
C VAL A 44 -5.65 10.24 5.25
N GLY A 45 -5.75 9.63 6.43
CA GLY A 45 -6.65 8.51 6.70
C GLY A 45 -6.01 7.18 6.33
N VAL A 46 -5.51 6.46 7.35
CA VAL A 46 -4.74 5.22 7.16
C VAL A 46 -5.54 3.96 7.49
N PHE A 47 -6.63 4.08 8.26
CA PHE A 47 -7.38 2.96 8.85
C PHE A 47 -6.45 1.87 9.43
N THR A 48 -6.43 0.67 8.85
CA THR A 48 -5.57 -0.46 9.28
C THR A 48 -4.20 -0.49 8.60
N GLY A 49 -3.90 0.47 7.72
CA GLY A 49 -2.58 0.66 7.10
C GLY A 49 -2.33 -0.14 5.82
N TYR A 50 -3.37 -0.74 5.22
CA TYR A 50 -3.21 -1.55 3.99
C TYR A 50 -2.64 -0.74 2.81
N SER A 51 -3.17 0.47 2.61
CA SER A 51 -2.66 1.44 1.63
C SER A 51 -1.28 1.94 1.99
N SER A 52 -1.01 2.20 3.26
CA SER A 52 0.31 2.63 3.76
C SER A 52 1.40 1.59 3.45
N ILE A 53 1.14 0.30 3.72
CA ILE A 53 2.09 -0.79 3.42
C ILE A 53 2.26 -0.96 1.91
N SER A 54 1.18 -0.80 1.14
CA SER A 54 1.24 -0.86 -0.33
C SER A 54 2.15 0.25 -0.88
N ILE A 55 1.99 1.50 -0.41
CA ILE A 55 2.84 2.64 -0.82
C ILE A 55 4.29 2.44 -0.36
N ALA A 56 4.49 2.06 0.91
CA ALA A 56 5.82 1.93 1.51
C ALA A 56 6.70 0.87 0.81
N GLN A 57 6.12 -0.26 0.38
CA GLN A 57 6.85 -1.28 -0.37
C GLN A 57 7.52 -0.74 -1.65
N TRP A 58 6.89 0.24 -2.29
CA TRP A 58 7.44 0.88 -3.50
C TRP A 58 8.39 2.03 -3.17
N LEU A 59 8.12 2.80 -2.12
CA LEU A 59 9.05 3.85 -1.66
C LEU A 59 10.39 3.28 -1.18
N CYS A 60 10.37 2.10 -0.56
CA CYS A 60 11.56 1.41 -0.04
C CYS A 60 12.30 0.59 -1.10
N ARG A 61 11.74 0.42 -2.31
CA ARG A 61 12.52 -0.12 -3.42
C ARG A 61 13.60 0.90 -3.76
N GLU A 62 14.85 0.51 -3.62
CA GLU A 62 15.91 1.22 -4.32
C GLU A 62 15.55 1.17 -5.81
N LEU A 63 15.35 2.35 -6.42
CA LEU A 63 15.30 2.42 -7.87
C LEU A 63 16.74 2.13 -8.30
N GLU A 64 17.02 0.88 -8.68
CA GLU A 64 18.17 0.60 -9.53
C GLU A 64 18.02 1.54 -10.73
N VAL A 65 18.90 2.54 -10.77
CA VAL A 65 18.94 3.51 -11.87
C VAL A 65 19.20 2.66 -13.10
N ALA A 66 18.20 2.54 -13.98
CA ALA A 66 18.40 1.97 -15.29
C ALA A 66 19.48 2.81 -15.97
N SER A 67 20.67 2.19 -16.07
CA SER A 67 21.89 2.71 -16.68
C SER A 67 21.67 3.12 -18.13
#